data_AF-A0A9D6USW9-F1
#
_entry.id   AF-A0A9D6USW9-F1
#
_cell.length_a   1.000
_cell.length_b   1.000
_cell.length_c   1.000
_cell.angle_alpha   90.00
_cell.angle_beta   90.00
_cell.angle_gamma   90.00
#
_symmetry.space_group_name_H-M   'P 1'
#
loop_
_entity.id
_entity.type
_entity.pdbx_description
1 polymer ?
#
loop_
_entity_poly.entity_id
_entity_poly.type
_entity_poly.pdbx_seq_one_letter_code
_entity_poly.pdbx_strand_id
1 'polypeptide(L)'
;MELGEKRAAFAREGLGVAAMTYDSQAILKSFSDRKGVTYPLLTDPDSKVIRAFGILNEGMPKGTPYYGVPHPGTYIVDANGVVKRKFFETDYKERYTAGSILFQVSPEAAKQGWQEAKTNHLTLRWRTTDDKAHAGSRTTLVLEVALAKNMHVYAPGVQEGYIPVKWTLGSEAIVKSDDVRWPRSKVLDLKAIKEKAPVYEGRFTVEQDVTFAQQKPLQSAVRDGRLEFEGSFKYQACDQKECYPPVTVPLKWTVGFETLDSTRVPDELRRK
;
A
#
# COMPACT_ATOMS: atom_id res chain seq x y z
N MET A 1 -11.42 -10.08 -7.46
CA MET A 1 -10.23 -10.66 -6.79
C MET A 1 -9.03 -9.83 -7.22
N GLU A 2 -8.43 -9.11 -6.29
CA GLU A 2 -7.47 -8.03 -6.55
C GLU A 2 -6.30 -8.42 -7.49
N LEU A 3 -5.61 -9.53 -7.21
CA LEU A 3 -4.50 -10.01 -8.05
C LEU A 3 -4.93 -10.33 -9.49
N GLY A 4 -6.15 -10.82 -9.67
CA GLY A 4 -6.72 -11.08 -11.00
C GLY A 4 -7.02 -9.78 -11.75
N GLU A 5 -7.53 -8.78 -11.04
CA GLU A 5 -7.83 -7.45 -11.59
C GLU A 5 -6.56 -6.71 -12.04
N LYS A 6 -5.44 -6.88 -11.33
CA LYS A 6 -4.14 -6.26 -11.67
C LYS A 6 -3.24 -7.12 -12.58
N ARG A 7 -3.63 -8.36 -12.92
CA ARG A 7 -2.82 -9.32 -13.71
C ARG A 7 -2.27 -8.72 -15.01
N ALA A 8 -3.11 -8.02 -15.77
CA ALA A 8 -2.67 -7.43 -17.04
C ALA A 8 -1.63 -6.32 -16.85
N ALA A 9 -1.68 -5.60 -15.72
CA ALA A 9 -0.68 -4.60 -15.40
C ALA A 9 0.66 -5.24 -15.01
N PHE A 10 0.65 -6.29 -14.18
CA PHE A 10 1.86 -7.09 -13.92
C PHE A 10 2.47 -7.66 -15.19
N ALA A 11 1.66 -8.20 -16.10
CA ALA A 11 2.14 -8.76 -17.36
C ALA A 11 2.83 -7.72 -18.26
N ARG A 12 2.37 -6.47 -18.27
CA ARG A 12 3.03 -5.38 -19.00
C ARG A 12 4.41 -5.04 -18.44
N GLU A 13 4.61 -5.24 -17.15
CA GLU A 13 5.92 -5.11 -16.49
C GLU A 13 6.77 -6.39 -16.59
N GLY A 14 6.37 -7.35 -17.43
CA GLY A 14 7.09 -8.61 -17.63
C GLY A 14 6.90 -9.63 -16.50
N LEU A 15 5.92 -9.44 -15.62
CA LEU A 15 5.66 -10.32 -14.48
C LEU A 15 4.47 -11.26 -14.72
N GLY A 16 4.72 -12.56 -14.61
CA GLY A 16 3.67 -13.57 -14.43
C GLY A 16 3.15 -13.56 -12.99
N VAL A 17 1.87 -13.92 -12.80
CA VAL A 17 1.25 -14.05 -11.47
C VAL A 17 0.80 -15.48 -11.25
N ALA A 18 1.05 -16.00 -10.05
CA ALA A 18 0.54 -17.27 -9.55
C ALA A 18 0.29 -17.15 -8.05
N ALA A 19 -0.64 -17.94 -7.51
CA ALA A 19 -0.81 -18.09 -6.07
C ALA A 19 -0.56 -19.54 -5.68
N MET A 20 -0.05 -19.79 -4.48
CA MET A 20 0.21 -21.12 -3.95
C MET A 20 -0.44 -21.28 -2.59
N THR A 21 -1.08 -22.42 -2.37
CA THR A 21 -1.64 -22.77 -1.06
C THR A 21 -1.40 -24.24 -0.75
N TYR A 22 -1.59 -24.58 0.52
CA TYR A 22 -1.59 -25.96 1.01
C TYR A 22 -2.87 -26.75 0.65
N ASP A 23 -3.82 -26.13 -0.05
CA ASP A 23 -5.08 -26.78 -0.45
C ASP A 23 -4.87 -27.77 -1.58
N SER A 24 -5.74 -28.77 -1.68
CA SER A 24 -5.72 -29.75 -2.77
C SER A 24 -6.16 -29.12 -4.10
N GLN A 25 -5.82 -29.78 -5.21
CA GLN A 25 -6.27 -29.34 -6.54
C GLN A 25 -7.80 -29.22 -6.64
N ALA A 26 -8.55 -30.12 -6.00
CA ALA A 26 -10.01 -30.08 -6.01
C ALA A 26 -10.58 -28.84 -5.29
N ILE A 27 -10.00 -28.48 -4.13
CA ILE A 27 -10.35 -27.26 -3.41
C ILE A 27 -10.03 -26.03 -4.27
N LEU A 28 -8.82 -25.97 -4.82
CA LEU A 28 -8.39 -24.84 -5.65
C LEU A 28 -9.24 -24.69 -6.91
N LYS A 29 -9.65 -25.81 -7.54
CA LYS A 29 -10.56 -25.79 -8.69
C LYS A 29 -11.95 -25.28 -8.32
N SER A 30 -12.53 -25.77 -7.22
CA SER A 30 -13.82 -25.28 -6.73
C SER A 30 -13.77 -23.77 -6.45
N PHE A 31 -12.69 -23.29 -5.83
CA PHE A 31 -12.47 -21.88 -5.58
C PHE A 31 -12.30 -21.08 -6.88
N SER A 32 -11.46 -21.55 -7.82
CA SER A 32 -11.19 -20.84 -9.07
C SER A 32 -12.45 -20.70 -9.93
N ASP A 33 -13.24 -21.77 -10.05
CA ASP A 33 -14.48 -21.77 -10.82
C ASP A 33 -15.50 -20.79 -10.22
N ARG A 34 -15.64 -20.80 -8.88
CA ARG A 34 -16.54 -19.89 -8.16
C ARG A 34 -16.12 -18.42 -8.27
N LYS A 35 -14.82 -18.14 -8.20
CA LYS A 35 -14.29 -16.77 -8.19
C LYS A 35 -13.89 -16.24 -9.57
N GLY A 36 -13.97 -17.06 -10.61
CA GLY A 36 -13.49 -16.71 -11.95
C GLY A 36 -11.98 -16.44 -11.99
N VAL A 37 -11.18 -17.16 -11.21
CA VAL A 37 -9.72 -16.98 -11.18
C VAL A 37 -9.11 -17.59 -12.43
N THR A 38 -8.38 -16.79 -13.19
CA THR A 38 -7.80 -17.18 -14.49
C THR A 38 -6.27 -17.28 -14.49
N TYR A 39 -5.62 -17.03 -13.35
CA TYR A 39 -4.19 -17.22 -13.17
C TYR A 39 -3.91 -18.56 -12.45
N PRO A 40 -2.70 -19.13 -12.59
CA PRO A 40 -2.35 -20.39 -11.96
C PRO A 40 -2.51 -20.38 -10.44
N LEU A 41 -3.19 -21.41 -9.91
CA LEU A 41 -3.24 -21.74 -8.49
C LEU A 41 -2.44 -23.03 -8.27
N LEU A 42 -1.33 -22.92 -7.55
CA LEU A 42 -0.40 -24.00 -7.26
C LEU A 42 -0.80 -24.68 -5.93
N THR A 43 -0.72 -26.01 -5.92
CA THR A 43 -1.04 -26.84 -4.75
C THR A 43 0.25 -27.30 -4.08
N ASP A 44 0.29 -27.24 -2.75
CA ASP A 44 1.38 -27.77 -1.91
C ASP A 44 0.78 -28.52 -0.71
N PRO A 45 0.08 -29.64 -0.92
CA PRO A 45 -0.76 -30.27 0.10
C PRO A 45 0.02 -30.74 1.33
N ASP A 46 1.29 -31.08 1.20
CA ASP A 46 2.14 -31.45 2.34
C ASP A 46 2.88 -30.24 2.95
N SER A 47 2.62 -29.05 2.43
CA SER A 47 3.31 -27.80 2.75
C SER A 47 4.84 -27.94 2.59
N LYS A 48 5.32 -28.73 1.62
CA LYS A 48 6.75 -28.99 1.41
C LYS A 48 7.47 -27.74 0.93
N VAL A 49 6.88 -27.04 -0.05
CA VAL A 49 7.42 -25.77 -0.57
C VAL A 49 7.26 -24.68 0.48
N ILE A 50 6.10 -24.59 1.12
CA ILE A 50 5.83 -23.66 2.24
C ILE A 50 6.88 -23.78 3.35
N ARG A 51 7.24 -25.02 3.74
CA ARG A 51 8.30 -25.29 4.72
C ARG A 51 9.69 -24.94 4.18
N ALA A 52 9.99 -25.28 2.94
CA ALA A 52 11.28 -24.97 2.32
C ALA A 52 11.54 -23.46 2.23
N PHE A 53 10.48 -22.66 2.03
CA PHE A 53 10.55 -21.20 2.05
C PHE A 53 10.57 -20.59 3.45
N GLY A 54 10.42 -21.41 4.51
CA GLY A 54 10.41 -20.95 5.90
C GLY A 54 9.19 -20.11 6.26
N ILE A 55 8.07 -20.28 5.56
CA ILE A 55 6.85 -19.48 5.74
C ILE A 55 5.70 -20.27 6.34
N LEU A 56 5.93 -21.46 6.91
CA LEU A 56 4.88 -22.20 7.61
C LEU A 56 4.41 -21.40 8.84
N ASN A 57 3.09 -21.30 9.04
CA ASN A 57 2.55 -20.80 10.29
C ASN A 57 2.54 -21.91 11.34
N GLU A 58 3.52 -21.88 12.24
CA GLU A 58 3.70 -22.89 13.30
C GLU A 58 2.67 -22.78 14.43
N GLY A 59 1.90 -21.69 14.47
CA GLY A 59 0.81 -21.51 15.44
C GLY A 59 -0.42 -22.38 15.18
N MET A 60 -0.48 -23.08 14.04
CA MET A 60 -1.60 -23.95 13.68
C MET A 60 -1.42 -25.36 14.26
N PRO A 61 -2.35 -25.88 15.08
CA PRO A 61 -2.18 -27.20 15.70
C PRO A 61 -2.21 -28.35 14.68
N LYS A 62 -1.35 -29.35 14.90
CA LYS A 62 -1.36 -30.61 14.15
C LYS A 62 -2.73 -31.30 14.26
N GLY A 63 -3.16 -31.96 13.19
CA GLY A 63 -4.45 -32.65 13.14
C GLY A 63 -5.66 -31.73 12.99
N THR A 64 -5.44 -30.44 12.76
CA THR A 64 -6.52 -29.50 12.36
C THR A 64 -6.50 -29.28 10.86
N PRO A 65 -7.63 -28.89 10.25
CA PRO A 65 -7.68 -28.52 8.83
C PRO A 65 -6.74 -27.37 8.46
N TYR A 66 -6.29 -26.57 9.43
CA TYR A 66 -5.40 -25.42 9.25
C TYR A 66 -3.90 -25.79 9.35
N TYR A 67 -3.57 -27.03 9.68
CA TYR A 67 -2.17 -27.46 9.73
C TYR A 67 -1.56 -27.44 8.34
N GLY A 68 -0.52 -26.62 8.15
CA GLY A 68 0.14 -26.41 6.86
C GLY A 68 -0.10 -25.03 6.23
N VAL A 69 -0.96 -24.21 6.82
CA VAL A 69 -1.18 -22.82 6.36
C VAL A 69 0.13 -22.03 6.43
N PRO A 70 0.49 -21.26 5.40
CA PRO A 70 1.63 -20.37 5.45
C PRO A 70 1.29 -19.04 6.15
N HIS A 71 2.30 -18.36 6.70
CA HIS A 71 2.25 -16.91 6.87
C HIS A 71 2.03 -16.27 5.49
N PRO A 72 1.06 -15.35 5.36
CA PRO A 72 0.75 -14.76 4.08
C PRO A 72 1.90 -13.86 3.59
N GLY A 73 2.16 -13.92 2.30
CA GLY A 73 3.07 -12.99 1.67
C GLY A 73 3.21 -13.22 0.19
N THR A 74 4.00 -12.38 -0.44
CA THR A 74 4.28 -12.41 -1.87
C THR A 74 5.78 -12.34 -2.11
N TYR A 75 6.25 -13.10 -3.08
CA TYR A 75 7.61 -13.01 -3.61
C TYR A 75 7.57 -12.44 -5.02
N ILE A 76 8.56 -11.63 -5.35
CA ILE A 76 8.93 -11.39 -6.75
C ILE A 76 10.18 -12.19 -7.02
N VAL A 77 10.10 -13.05 -8.03
CA VAL A 77 11.15 -14.00 -8.40
C VAL A 77 11.53 -13.73 -9.85
N ASP A 78 12.82 -13.74 -10.15
CA ASP A 78 13.29 -13.61 -11.54
C ASP A 78 13.19 -14.94 -12.32
N ALA A 79 13.53 -14.90 -13.61
CA ALA A 79 13.46 -16.07 -14.48
C ALA A 79 14.40 -17.23 -14.08
N ASN A 80 15.41 -16.98 -13.23
CA ASN A 80 16.32 -17.99 -12.71
C ASN A 80 15.85 -18.56 -11.37
N GLY A 81 14.68 -18.17 -10.88
CA GLY A 81 14.17 -18.61 -9.59
C GLY A 81 14.74 -17.84 -8.40
N VAL A 82 15.42 -16.71 -8.61
CA VAL A 82 16.00 -15.91 -7.52
C VAL A 82 14.99 -14.91 -7.00
N VAL A 83 14.78 -14.91 -5.68
CA VAL A 83 13.90 -13.94 -5.00
C VAL A 83 14.52 -12.56 -5.06
N LYS A 84 13.85 -11.62 -5.73
CA LYS A 84 14.24 -10.21 -5.84
C LYS A 84 13.63 -9.32 -4.78
N ARG A 85 12.39 -9.61 -4.36
CA ARG A 85 11.67 -8.88 -3.31
C ARG A 85 10.74 -9.80 -2.52
N LYS A 86 10.44 -9.42 -1.28
CA LYS A 86 9.55 -10.11 -0.35
C LYS A 86 8.55 -9.12 0.23
N PHE A 87 7.28 -9.51 0.33
CA PHE A 87 6.19 -8.72 0.90
C PHE A 87 5.48 -9.59 1.94
N PHE A 88 5.84 -9.41 3.21
CA PHE A 88 5.34 -10.22 4.33
C PHE A 88 4.97 -9.31 5.49
N GLU A 89 3.99 -9.75 6.26
CA GLU A 89 3.58 -9.12 7.50
C GLU A 89 3.61 -10.13 8.64
N THR A 90 3.84 -9.64 9.86
CA THR A 90 3.85 -10.48 11.06
C THR A 90 2.43 -10.94 11.40
N ASP A 91 1.43 -10.05 11.29
CA ASP A 91 0.03 -10.42 11.47
C ASP A 91 -0.51 -11.07 10.18
N TYR A 92 -0.99 -12.31 10.28
CA TYR A 92 -1.55 -13.04 9.13
C TYR A 92 -2.84 -12.43 8.56
N LYS A 93 -3.46 -11.50 9.29
CA LYS A 93 -4.62 -10.74 8.81
C LYS A 93 -4.20 -9.56 7.97
N GLU A 94 -2.93 -9.18 8.00
CA GLU A 94 -2.40 -8.07 7.24
C GLU A 94 -1.74 -8.56 5.95
N ARG A 95 -1.95 -7.83 4.84
CA ARG A 95 -1.37 -8.22 3.56
C ARG A 95 -1.21 -7.04 2.62
N TYR A 96 -0.03 -6.92 2.01
CA TYR A 96 0.18 -6.04 0.86
C TYR A 96 -0.83 -6.33 -0.25
N THR A 97 -1.45 -5.27 -0.73
CA THR A 97 -2.30 -5.31 -1.91
C THR A 97 -1.45 -5.57 -3.16
N ALA A 98 -2.04 -6.25 -4.14
CA ALA A 98 -1.50 -6.35 -5.50
C ALA A 98 -1.24 -4.95 -6.12
N GLY A 99 -2.06 -3.94 -5.83
CA GLY A 99 -1.79 -2.56 -6.26
C GLY A 99 -0.52 -1.97 -5.63
N SER A 100 -0.31 -2.15 -4.32
CA SER A 100 0.91 -1.71 -3.64
C SER A 100 2.15 -2.43 -4.17
N ILE A 101 2.07 -3.75 -4.35
CA ILE A 101 3.15 -4.55 -4.95
C ILE A 101 3.47 -4.07 -6.36
N LEU A 102 2.45 -3.84 -7.20
CA LEU A 102 2.64 -3.31 -8.56
C LEU A 102 3.30 -1.93 -8.53
N PHE A 103 2.88 -1.04 -7.63
CA PHE A 103 3.48 0.28 -7.47
C PHE A 103 4.96 0.20 -7.09
N GLN A 104 5.34 -0.72 -6.19
CA GLN A 104 6.75 -0.89 -5.82
C GLN A 104 7.62 -1.46 -6.94
N VAL A 105 7.03 -2.18 -7.90
CA VAL A 105 7.72 -2.66 -9.11
C VAL A 105 7.83 -1.55 -10.13
N SER A 106 6.72 -0.88 -10.40
CA SER A 106 6.56 0.11 -11.46
C SER A 106 5.50 1.15 -11.03
N PRO A 107 5.93 2.28 -10.45
CA PRO A 107 5.03 3.35 -10.00
C PRO A 107 4.08 3.88 -11.09
N GLU A 108 4.54 3.86 -12.34
CA GLU A 108 3.81 4.28 -13.53
C GLU A 108 2.73 3.28 -13.95
N ALA A 109 2.93 1.98 -13.64
CA ALA A 109 1.98 0.91 -13.96
C ALA A 109 0.78 0.89 -13.01
N ALA A 110 0.98 1.33 -11.77
CA ALA A 110 -0.09 1.52 -10.79
C ALA A 110 -0.92 2.76 -11.15
N LYS A 111 -1.75 2.71 -12.20
CA LYS A 111 -2.59 3.83 -12.62
C LYS A 111 -3.91 3.83 -11.84
N GLN A 112 -4.04 4.75 -10.91
CA GLN A 112 -5.29 5.15 -10.27
C GLN A 112 -5.54 6.64 -10.50
N GLY A 113 -6.81 7.04 -10.42
CA GLY A 113 -7.22 8.44 -10.57
C GLY A 113 -6.60 9.32 -9.49
N TRP A 114 -5.89 10.36 -9.92
CA TRP A 114 -5.37 11.37 -9.01
C TRP A 114 -6.48 12.32 -8.60
N GLN A 115 -6.55 12.61 -7.31
CA GLN A 115 -7.19 13.83 -6.81
C GLN A 115 -6.16 14.95 -6.80
N GLU A 116 -6.62 16.20 -6.84
CA GLU A 116 -5.76 17.36 -6.94
C GLU A 116 -6.33 18.54 -6.16
N ALA A 117 -5.42 19.31 -5.55
CA ALA A 117 -5.67 20.62 -5.01
C ALA A 117 -4.54 21.57 -5.44
N LYS A 118 -4.91 22.79 -5.81
CA LYS A 118 -3.96 23.82 -6.22
C LYS A 118 -3.98 24.97 -5.22
N THR A 119 -2.80 25.43 -4.84
CA THR A 119 -2.61 26.63 -4.03
C THR A 119 -1.81 27.66 -4.83
N ASN A 120 -1.55 28.83 -4.24
CA ASN A 120 -0.65 29.82 -4.83
C ASN A 120 0.81 29.33 -4.88
N HIS A 121 1.17 28.32 -4.09
CA HIS A 121 2.55 27.88 -3.91
C HIS A 121 2.87 26.54 -4.57
N LEU A 122 1.88 25.66 -4.70
CA LEU A 122 2.08 24.31 -5.24
C LEU A 122 0.80 23.71 -5.82
N THR A 123 0.97 22.67 -6.64
CA THR A 123 -0.08 21.71 -6.98
C THR A 123 0.20 20.44 -6.20
N LEU A 124 -0.79 19.99 -5.42
CA LEU A 124 -0.73 18.75 -4.65
C LEU A 124 -1.69 17.75 -5.28
N ARG A 125 -1.18 16.58 -5.64
CA ARG A 125 -1.97 15.46 -6.14
C ARG A 125 -1.85 14.30 -5.16
N TRP A 126 -2.93 13.57 -4.94
CA TRP A 126 -2.91 12.38 -4.09
C TRP A 126 -3.74 11.24 -4.66
N ARG A 127 -3.35 10.01 -4.29
CA ARG A 127 -4.05 8.78 -4.65
C ARG A 127 -3.74 7.67 -3.63
N THR A 128 -4.41 6.55 -3.84
CA THR A 128 -4.13 5.24 -3.25
C THR A 128 -3.73 4.31 -4.39
N THR A 129 -2.93 3.27 -4.13
CA THR A 129 -2.60 2.25 -5.13
C THR A 129 -3.80 1.36 -5.49
N ASP A 130 -4.80 1.32 -4.60
CA ASP A 130 -5.95 0.42 -4.68
C ASP A 130 -7.26 1.19 -4.62
N ASP A 131 -8.17 0.83 -5.52
CA ASP A 131 -9.53 1.38 -5.61
C ASP A 131 -10.51 0.67 -4.67
N LYS A 132 -10.09 -0.45 -4.08
CA LYS A 132 -10.84 -1.26 -3.13
C LYS A 132 -10.02 -1.55 -1.89
N ALA A 133 -10.68 -1.55 -0.75
CA ALA A 133 -10.15 -1.93 0.54
C ALA A 133 -10.81 -3.23 1.01
N HIS A 134 -9.98 -4.08 1.61
CA HIS A 134 -10.41 -5.25 2.38
C HIS A 134 -9.95 -5.10 3.83
N ALA A 135 -10.61 -5.81 4.74
CA ALA A 135 -10.15 -5.87 6.13
C ALA A 135 -8.70 -6.39 6.19
N GLY A 136 -7.82 -5.64 6.87
CA GLY A 136 -6.40 -5.96 6.99
C GLY A 136 -5.56 -5.75 5.72
N SER A 137 -6.14 -5.30 4.60
CA SER A 137 -5.31 -4.98 3.43
C SER A 137 -4.41 -3.78 3.70
N ARG A 138 -3.15 -3.91 3.28
CA ARG A 138 -2.09 -2.89 3.37
C ARG A 138 -1.86 -2.29 1.99
N THR A 139 -2.23 -1.03 1.84
CA THR A 139 -2.12 -0.27 0.59
C THR A 139 -1.10 0.84 0.73
N THR A 140 -0.69 1.44 -0.38
CA THR A 140 0.23 2.59 -0.38
C THR A 140 -0.54 3.85 -0.80
N LEU A 141 -0.50 4.87 0.05
CA LEU A 141 -0.93 6.22 -0.29
C LEU A 141 0.23 6.98 -0.91
N VAL A 142 -0.05 7.78 -1.93
CA VAL A 142 0.96 8.52 -2.68
C VAL A 142 0.54 9.98 -2.81
N LEU A 143 1.43 10.89 -2.42
CA LEU A 143 1.33 12.32 -2.71
C LEU A 143 2.36 12.70 -3.77
N GLU A 144 1.96 13.49 -4.77
CA GLU A 144 2.86 14.19 -5.69
C GLU A 144 2.72 15.69 -5.43
N VAL A 145 3.83 16.32 -5.04
CA VAL A 145 3.90 17.76 -4.80
C VAL A 145 4.68 18.40 -5.93
N ALA A 146 4.08 19.38 -6.61
CA ALA A 146 4.74 20.20 -7.63
C ALA A 146 4.73 21.66 -7.19
N LEU A 147 5.88 22.16 -6.74
CA LEU A 147 6.07 23.54 -6.30
C LEU A 147 6.05 24.51 -7.49
N ALA A 148 5.53 25.71 -7.25
CA ALA A 148 5.63 26.81 -8.19
C ALA A 148 7.10 27.20 -8.45
N LYS A 149 7.34 27.92 -9.54
CA LYS A 149 8.69 28.35 -9.93
C LYS A 149 9.33 29.19 -8.82
N ASN A 150 10.60 28.95 -8.55
CA ASN A 150 11.41 29.63 -7.52
C ASN A 150 10.89 29.46 -6.08
N MET A 151 10.06 28.45 -5.83
CA MET A 151 9.54 28.12 -4.50
C MET A 151 10.27 26.90 -3.92
N HIS A 152 10.47 26.90 -2.61
CA HIS A 152 10.92 25.74 -1.85
C HIS A 152 10.08 25.53 -0.59
N VAL A 153 10.14 24.33 -0.02
CA VAL A 153 9.57 23.98 1.28
C VAL A 153 10.60 23.24 2.10
N TYR A 154 10.56 23.37 3.42
CA TYR A 154 11.49 22.68 4.30
C TYR A 154 11.17 21.18 4.40
N ALA A 155 12.19 20.35 4.30
CA ALA A 155 12.09 18.92 4.47
C ALA A 155 12.02 18.54 5.96
N PRO A 156 11.48 17.36 6.32
CA PRO A 156 11.53 16.86 7.68
C PRO A 156 12.97 16.82 8.21
N GLY A 157 13.16 17.14 9.49
CA GLY A 157 14.48 17.19 10.13
C GLY A 157 15.24 18.51 9.97
N VAL A 158 14.62 19.54 9.39
CA VAL A 158 15.12 20.93 9.46
C VAL A 158 15.26 21.41 10.92
N GLN A 159 16.11 22.41 11.15
CA GLN A 159 16.32 22.96 12.50
C GLN A 159 15.03 23.58 13.08
N GLU A 160 15.05 23.79 14.39
CA GLU A 160 14.02 24.55 15.10
C GLU A 160 13.89 25.97 14.52
N GLY A 161 12.66 26.50 14.50
CA GLY A 161 12.33 27.79 13.89
C GLY A 161 11.78 27.69 12.45
N TYR A 162 11.99 26.56 11.77
CA TYR A 162 11.42 26.28 10.45
C TYR A 162 10.17 25.40 10.52
N ILE A 163 9.28 25.54 9.53
CA ILE A 163 8.04 24.74 9.44
C ILE A 163 8.18 23.75 8.28
N PRO A 164 8.56 22.49 8.56
CA PRO A 164 8.68 21.48 7.52
C PRO A 164 7.32 21.04 6.97
N VAL A 165 7.36 20.41 5.80
CA VAL A 165 6.24 19.64 5.30
C VAL A 165 5.85 18.56 6.31
N LYS A 166 4.54 18.40 6.52
CA LYS A 166 3.98 17.38 7.41
C LYS A 166 2.74 16.78 6.78
N TRP A 167 2.72 15.46 6.67
CA TRP A 167 1.54 14.70 6.28
C TRP A 167 0.96 14.01 7.52
N THR A 168 -0.32 14.24 7.78
CA THR A 168 -1.06 13.63 8.89
C THR A 168 -2.28 12.89 8.36
N LEU A 169 -2.57 11.71 8.87
CA LEU A 169 -3.82 10.97 8.62
C LEU A 169 -4.77 11.13 9.81
N GLY A 170 -6.08 11.13 9.54
CA GLY A 170 -7.10 11.55 10.50
C GLY A 170 -7.45 10.52 11.57
N SER A 171 -7.71 9.26 11.20
CA SER A 171 -8.27 8.25 12.12
C SER A 171 -7.56 6.91 12.04
N GLU A 172 -6.84 6.58 13.11
CA GLU A 172 -6.21 5.26 13.30
C GLU A 172 -7.21 4.13 13.54
N ALA A 173 -8.48 4.45 13.85
CA ALA A 173 -9.51 3.44 14.10
C ALA A 173 -9.90 2.66 12.83
N ILE A 174 -9.75 3.28 11.66
CA ILE A 174 -10.09 2.68 10.35
C ILE A 174 -8.86 2.44 9.48
N VAL A 175 -7.82 3.25 9.65
CA VAL A 175 -6.60 3.21 8.84
C VAL A 175 -5.41 3.44 9.76
N LYS A 176 -4.65 2.38 10.02
CA LYS A 176 -3.37 2.48 10.73
C LYS A 176 -2.30 2.92 9.74
N SER A 177 -1.53 3.93 10.10
CA SER A 177 -0.48 4.48 9.23
C SER A 177 0.92 4.09 9.67
N ASP A 178 1.77 3.75 8.71
CA ASP A 178 3.21 3.58 8.94
C ASP A 178 3.95 4.92 8.78
N ASP A 179 5.26 4.90 9.00
CA ASP A 179 6.12 6.06 8.79
C ASP A 179 6.06 6.58 7.35
N VAL A 180 6.02 7.90 7.21
CA VAL A 180 6.03 8.57 5.92
C VAL A 180 7.41 8.43 5.28
N ARG A 181 7.45 7.88 4.07
CA ARG A 181 8.66 7.78 3.24
C ARG A 181 8.84 9.06 2.44
N TRP A 182 9.72 9.91 2.95
CA TRP A 182 10.11 11.15 2.29
C TRP A 182 11.27 10.93 1.30
N PRO A 183 11.30 11.63 0.16
CA PRO A 183 12.41 11.55 -0.78
C PRO A 183 13.65 12.26 -0.20
N ARG A 184 14.81 12.06 -0.84
CA ARG A 184 16.02 12.79 -0.44
C ARG A 184 15.85 14.29 -0.66
N SER A 185 16.12 15.07 0.37
CA SER A 185 16.12 16.54 0.30
C SER A 185 17.42 17.08 -0.29
N LYS A 186 17.38 18.33 -0.74
CA LYS A 186 18.57 19.12 -1.09
C LYS A 186 18.93 20.04 0.06
N VAL A 187 20.21 20.42 0.16
CA VAL A 187 20.63 21.43 1.13
C VAL A 187 20.64 22.80 0.46
N LEU A 188 19.85 23.73 1.00
CA LEU A 188 19.85 25.13 0.59
C LEU A 188 20.74 25.95 1.52
N ASP A 189 21.60 26.79 0.94
CA ASP A 189 22.49 27.71 1.67
C ASP A 189 21.83 29.10 1.79
N LEU A 190 21.35 29.41 2.99
CA LEU A 190 20.68 30.67 3.34
C LEU A 190 21.73 31.72 3.74
N LYS A 191 22.45 32.22 2.73
CA LYS A 191 23.61 33.12 2.92
C LYS A 191 23.33 34.35 3.77
N ALA A 192 22.12 34.91 3.70
CA ALA A 192 21.74 36.11 4.45
C ALA A 192 21.81 35.90 5.97
N ILE A 193 21.50 34.69 6.43
CA ILE A 193 21.52 34.32 7.85
C ILE A 193 22.63 33.30 8.18
N LYS A 194 23.45 32.92 7.20
CA LYS A 194 24.56 31.96 7.30
C LYS A 194 24.13 30.58 7.81
N GLU A 195 22.94 30.13 7.41
CA GLU A 195 22.39 28.83 7.77
C GLU A 195 22.25 27.92 6.56
N LYS A 196 22.12 26.62 6.80
CA LYS A 196 21.83 25.62 5.76
C LYS A 196 20.60 24.84 6.13
N ALA A 197 19.63 24.71 5.25
CA ALA A 197 18.39 23.99 5.55
C ALA A 197 18.12 22.89 4.51
N PRO A 198 17.63 21.71 4.91
CA PRO A 198 17.15 20.71 3.97
C PRO A 198 15.80 21.16 3.38
N VAL A 199 15.71 21.18 2.05
CA VAL A 199 14.53 21.65 1.32
C VAL A 199 14.14 20.70 0.19
N TYR A 200 12.88 20.82 -0.21
CA TYR A 200 12.38 20.31 -1.49
C TYR A 200 12.11 21.46 -2.45
N GLU A 201 12.40 21.22 -3.73
CA GLU A 201 12.20 22.14 -4.85
C GLU A 201 11.60 21.36 -6.02
N GLY A 202 10.87 22.05 -6.90
CA GLY A 202 10.29 21.43 -8.08
C GLY A 202 9.25 20.37 -7.72
N ARG A 203 9.40 19.15 -8.26
CA ARG A 203 8.46 18.04 -8.02
C ARG A 203 9.09 16.98 -7.12
N PHE A 204 8.32 16.49 -6.16
CA PHE A 204 8.69 15.37 -5.33
C PHE A 204 7.49 14.49 -4.99
N THR A 205 7.76 13.21 -4.72
CA THR A 205 6.76 12.19 -4.38
C THR A 205 6.98 11.73 -2.94
N VAL A 206 5.88 11.58 -2.21
CA VAL A 206 5.86 11.12 -0.82
C VAL A 206 4.95 9.91 -0.73
N GLU A 207 5.38 8.89 0.00
CA GLU A 207 4.64 7.64 0.14
C GLU A 207 4.37 7.35 1.60
N GLN A 208 3.24 6.72 1.88
CA GLN A 208 2.92 6.21 3.19
C GLN A 208 2.13 4.92 3.03
N ASP A 209 2.62 3.83 3.60
CA ASP A 209 1.81 2.62 3.68
C ASP A 209 0.78 2.77 4.79
N VAL A 210 -0.39 2.23 4.53
CA VAL A 210 -1.47 2.18 5.50
C VAL A 210 -2.14 0.82 5.49
N THR A 211 -2.51 0.35 6.67
CA THR A 211 -3.25 -0.89 6.86
C THR A 211 -4.67 -0.57 7.28
N PHE A 212 -5.64 -1.05 6.51
CA PHE A 212 -7.05 -0.94 6.86
C PHE A 212 -7.37 -1.83 8.06
N ALA A 213 -8.21 -1.33 8.97
CA ALA A 213 -8.60 -2.04 10.17
C ALA A 213 -9.30 -3.38 9.88
N GLN A 214 -9.56 -4.14 10.95
CA GLN A 214 -10.30 -5.40 10.83
C GLN A 214 -11.78 -5.16 10.47
N GLN A 215 -12.48 -6.23 10.09
CA GLN A 215 -13.81 -6.14 9.47
C GLN A 215 -14.84 -5.35 10.29
N LYS A 216 -14.88 -5.52 11.62
CA LYS A 216 -15.87 -4.84 12.48
C LYS A 216 -15.71 -3.31 12.44
N PRO A 217 -14.55 -2.71 12.77
CA PRO A 217 -14.34 -1.26 12.63
C PRO A 217 -14.67 -0.72 11.23
N LEU A 218 -14.23 -1.41 10.17
CA LEU A 218 -14.47 -0.96 8.80
C LEU A 218 -15.95 -0.97 8.44
N GLN A 219 -16.70 -2.01 8.80
CA GLN A 219 -18.14 -2.08 8.52
C GLN A 219 -18.90 -0.91 9.15
N SER A 220 -18.52 -0.47 10.34
CA SER A 220 -19.13 0.70 10.99
C SER A 220 -18.79 2.02 10.30
N ALA A 221 -17.69 2.10 9.56
CA ALA A 221 -17.23 3.28 8.84
C ALA A 221 -17.71 3.33 7.37
N VAL A 222 -18.06 2.18 6.78
CA VAL A 222 -18.48 2.08 5.37
C VAL A 222 -19.88 2.68 5.17
N ARG A 223 -20.04 3.47 4.11
CA ARG A 223 -21.32 4.03 3.66
C ARG A 223 -21.46 3.75 2.16
N ASP A 224 -22.60 3.19 1.76
CA ASP A 224 -22.89 2.84 0.36
C ASP A 224 -21.79 2.03 -0.34
N GLY A 225 -21.19 1.08 0.40
CA GLY A 225 -20.10 0.23 -0.10
C GLY A 225 -18.76 0.96 -0.29
N ARG A 226 -18.61 2.18 0.24
CA ARG A 226 -17.38 2.97 0.16
C ARG A 226 -16.85 3.27 1.56
N LEU A 227 -15.53 3.21 1.69
CA LEU A 227 -14.80 3.64 2.87
C LEU A 227 -14.17 5.00 2.58
N GLU A 228 -14.44 5.96 3.45
CA GLU A 228 -13.85 7.30 3.40
C GLU A 228 -12.90 7.50 4.56
N PHE A 229 -11.76 8.10 4.28
CA PHE A 229 -10.81 8.52 5.30
C PHE A 229 -10.10 9.80 4.85
N GLU A 230 -9.63 10.56 5.83
CA GLU A 230 -9.14 11.92 5.62
C GLU A 230 -7.72 12.07 6.18
N GLY A 231 -7.07 13.13 5.74
CA GLY A 231 -5.76 13.55 6.20
C GLY A 231 -5.51 15.00 5.85
N SER A 232 -4.28 15.44 6.06
CA SER A 232 -3.86 16.79 5.71
C SER A 232 -2.39 16.84 5.36
N PHE A 233 -2.06 17.74 4.44
CA PHE A 233 -0.70 18.11 4.10
C PHE A 233 -0.45 19.56 4.50
N LYS A 234 0.34 19.75 5.57
CA LYS A 234 0.76 21.07 6.05
C LYS A 234 2.14 21.39 5.50
N TYR A 235 2.34 22.63 5.06
CA TYR A 235 3.64 23.10 4.59
C TYR A 235 3.78 24.61 4.83
N GLN A 236 5.03 25.08 4.82
CA GLN A 236 5.36 26.49 4.64
C GLN A 236 6.22 26.63 3.40
N ALA A 237 5.78 27.46 2.47
CA ALA A 237 6.50 27.73 1.24
C ALA A 237 7.28 29.04 1.37
N CYS A 238 8.47 29.08 0.80
CA CYS A 238 9.32 30.26 0.78
C CYS A 238 9.85 30.49 -0.64
N ASP A 239 9.95 31.76 -1.03
CA ASP A 239 10.66 32.15 -2.23
C ASP A 239 12.10 32.61 -1.86
N GLN A 240 12.72 33.46 -2.68
CA GLN A 240 14.06 33.97 -2.41
C GLN A 240 14.10 35.12 -1.38
N LYS A 241 12.96 35.71 -1.06
CA LYS A 241 12.83 36.93 -0.25
C LYS A 241 12.19 36.63 1.10
N GLU A 242 11.15 35.81 1.11
CA GLU A 242 10.33 35.59 2.30
C GLU A 242 9.72 34.19 2.35
N CYS A 243 9.28 33.83 3.56
CA CYS A 243 8.46 32.66 3.80
C CYS A 243 7.01 33.09 4.00
N TYR A 244 6.10 32.48 3.24
CA TYR A 244 4.67 32.76 3.34
C TYR A 244 4.07 32.12 4.60
N PRO A 245 2.86 32.55 5.02
CA PRO A 245 2.13 31.88 6.09
C PRO A 245 1.92 30.38 5.79
N PRO A 246 2.01 29.49 6.79
CA PRO A 246 1.78 28.06 6.60
C PRO A 246 0.38 27.76 6.06
N VAL A 247 0.31 26.78 5.16
CA VAL A 247 -0.93 26.32 4.54
C VAL A 247 -1.16 24.85 4.87
N THR A 248 -2.41 24.50 5.16
CA THR A 248 -2.85 23.11 5.36
C THR A 248 -3.84 22.74 4.26
N VAL A 249 -3.51 21.74 3.46
CA VAL A 249 -4.40 21.21 2.41
C VAL A 249 -5.11 19.98 2.98
N PRO A 250 -6.46 19.96 3.05
CA PRO A 250 -7.20 18.77 3.44
C PRO A 250 -7.12 17.72 2.33
N LEU A 251 -6.96 16.46 2.73
CA LEU A 251 -6.90 15.31 1.84
C LEU A 251 -8.05 14.38 2.18
N LYS A 252 -8.71 13.85 1.15
CA LYS A 252 -9.78 12.86 1.29
C LYS A 252 -9.52 11.69 0.36
N TRP A 253 -9.68 10.48 0.85
CA TRP A 253 -9.66 9.26 0.05
C TRP A 253 -11.01 8.56 0.15
N THR A 254 -11.43 8.01 -0.98
CA THR A 254 -12.67 7.25 -1.06
C THR A 254 -12.39 5.98 -1.86
N VAL A 255 -12.44 4.83 -1.21
CA VAL A 255 -12.20 3.50 -1.81
C VAL A 255 -13.44 2.64 -1.69
N GLY A 256 -13.67 1.73 -2.63
CA GLY A 256 -14.69 0.69 -2.48
C GLY A 256 -14.33 -0.22 -1.30
N PHE A 257 -15.32 -0.79 -0.62
CA PHE A 257 -15.09 -1.78 0.42
C PHE A 257 -15.68 -3.13 0.02
N GLU A 258 -14.84 -4.16 0.04
CA GLU A 258 -15.26 -5.54 -0.26
C GLU A 258 -15.00 -6.44 0.95
N THR A 259 -16.01 -7.18 1.38
CA THR A 259 -15.90 -8.15 2.47
C THR A 259 -15.11 -9.38 2.04
N LEU A 260 -14.45 -10.01 3.01
CA LEU A 260 -13.76 -11.28 2.78
C LEU A 260 -14.79 -12.37 2.43
N ASP A 261 -14.41 -13.24 1.50
CA ASP A 261 -15.22 -14.41 1.15
C ASP A 261 -15.15 -15.46 2.26
N SER A 262 -16.28 -15.66 2.95
CA SER A 262 -16.42 -16.70 3.98
C SER A 262 -17.00 -18.01 3.44
N THR A 263 -17.26 -18.10 2.12
CA THR A 263 -17.87 -19.29 1.50
C THR A 263 -16.87 -20.44 1.48
N ARG A 264 -17.16 -21.46 2.29
CA ARG A 264 -16.38 -22.71 2.31
C ARG A 264 -16.66 -23.56 1.08
N VAL A 265 -15.69 -24.40 0.71
CA VAL A 265 -15.89 -25.46 -0.28
C VAL A 265 -16.92 -26.50 0.21
N PRO A 266 -17.54 -27.29 -0.68
CA PRO A 266 -18.38 -28.42 -0.30
C PRO A 266 -17.71 -29.33 0.72
N ASP A 267 -18.49 -29.94 1.61
CA ASP A 267 -17.98 -30.72 2.75
C ASP A 267 -17.11 -31.89 2.29
N GLU A 268 -17.45 -32.54 1.19
CA GLU A 268 -16.69 -33.63 0.60
C GLU A 268 -15.28 -33.24 0.15
N LEU A 269 -15.03 -31.96 -0.12
CA LEU A 269 -13.71 -31.45 -0.52
C LEU A 269 -12.90 -30.91 0.65
N ARG A 270 -13.50 -30.73 1.83
CA ARG A 270 -12.82 -30.12 2.98
C ARG A 270 -11.72 -31.03 3.50
N ARG A 271 -10.60 -30.42 3.90
CA ARG A 271 -9.62 -31.08 4.75
C ARG A 271 -10.29 -31.52 6.05
N LYS A 272 -9.99 -32.75 6.45
CA LYS A 272 -10.38 -33.32 7.73
C LYS A 272 -9.32 -33.04 8.77
#